data_AF-A0A352S8K5-F1
#
_entry.id   AF-A0A352S8K5-F1
#
_cell.length_a   1.000
_cell.length_b   1.000
_cell.length_c   1.000
_cell.angle_alpha   90.00
_cell.angle_beta   90.00
_cell.angle_gamma   90.00
#
_symmetry.space_group_name_H-M   'P 1'
#
loop_
_entity.id
_entity.type
_entity.pdbx_description
1 polymer ?
#
loop_
_entity_poly.entity_id
_entity_poly.type
_entity_poly.pdbx_seq_one_letter_code
_entity_poly.pdbx_strand_id
1 'polypeptide(L)'
;MIKKLINRLLGKPGPKQRRTGRAHAARVVGVDEHRIDPALISRNAVKVTSALQQAGYQAFIVGGAVRDLLLGIKPKDFDVATNATPEQVQALFRRS
;
A
#
# COMPACT_ATOMS: atom_id res chain seq x y z
N MET A 1 3.66 25.18 43.25
CA MET A 1 4.93 24.44 43.41
C MET A 1 4.84 22.95 43.04
N ILE A 2 3.64 22.35 42.93
CA ILE A 2 3.41 20.94 42.57
C ILE A 2 3.69 20.58 41.10
N LYS A 3 3.49 21.50 40.13
CA LYS A 3 3.74 21.25 38.71
C LYS A 3 5.20 20.89 38.38
N LYS A 4 6.17 21.41 39.16
CA LYS A 4 7.60 21.08 39.01
C LYS A 4 7.92 19.67 39.50
N LEU A 5 7.21 19.17 40.52
CA LEU A 5 7.40 17.83 41.07
C LEU A 5 6.82 16.76 40.14
N ILE A 6 5.64 17.00 39.56
CA ILE A 6 5.00 16.08 38.61
C ILE A 6 5.86 15.89 37.35
N ASN A 7 6.41 16.97 36.78
CA ASN A 7 7.30 16.89 35.61
C ASN A 7 8.63 16.17 35.89
N ARG A 8 9.07 16.10 37.15
CA ARG A 8 10.31 15.43 37.57
C ARG A 8 10.10 13.93 37.81
N LEU A 9 8.89 13.52 38.19
CA LEU A 9 8.53 12.12 38.44
C LEU A 9 8.03 11.40 37.19
N LEU A 10 7.30 12.10 36.31
CA LEU A 10 6.68 11.51 35.12
C LEU A 10 7.49 11.67 33.84
N GLY A 11 8.78 12.07 33.95
CA GLY A 11 9.75 12.16 32.86
C GLY A 11 9.15 12.55 31.52
N LYS A 12 9.16 13.85 31.17
CA LYS A 12 8.67 14.34 29.87
C LYS A 12 9.03 13.33 28.78
N PRO A 13 8.06 12.76 28.03
CA PRO A 13 8.41 11.90 26.92
C PRO A 13 9.28 12.74 26.00
N GLY A 14 10.56 12.38 25.91
CA GLY A 14 11.46 12.97 24.94
C GLY A 14 10.81 12.88 23.57
N PRO A 15 11.09 13.82 22.65
CA PRO A 15 10.54 13.74 21.31
C PRO A 15 10.79 12.31 20.79
N LYS A 16 9.72 11.56 20.51
CA LYS A 16 9.81 10.19 19.98
C LYS A 16 10.71 10.32 18.76
N GLN A 17 11.95 9.85 18.88
CA GLN A 17 12.90 9.87 17.80
C GLN A 17 12.27 8.99 16.72
N ARG A 18 11.65 9.63 15.72
CA ARG A 18 11.15 8.91 14.55
C ARG A 18 12.38 8.19 14.05
N ARG A 19 12.39 6.84 14.16
CA ARG A 19 13.45 6.04 13.59
C ARG A 19 13.47 6.42 12.12
N THR A 20 14.41 7.25 11.73
CA THR A 20 14.77 7.49 10.34
C THR A 20 15.50 6.23 9.88
N GLY A 21 14.79 5.09 9.94
CA GLY A 21 15.17 3.94 9.16
C GLY A 21 15.23 4.47 7.74
N ARG A 22 16.44 4.48 7.17
CA ARG A 22 16.64 4.75 5.74
C ARG A 22 15.56 3.94 5.04
N ALA A 23 14.60 4.61 4.39
CA ALA A 23 13.63 3.91 3.59
C ALA A 23 14.45 3.18 2.54
N HIS A 24 14.67 1.87 2.70
CA HIS A 24 15.26 1.07 1.65
C HIS A 24 14.29 1.24 0.49
N ALA A 25 14.76 1.87 -0.59
CA ALA A 25 13.98 2.00 -1.80
C ALA A 25 13.48 0.60 -2.17
N ALA A 26 12.18 0.47 -2.43
CA ALA A 26 11.61 -0.81 -2.79
C ALA A 26 12.36 -1.35 -4.00
N ARG A 27 12.78 -2.62 -3.95
CA ARG A 27 13.39 -3.28 -5.09
C ARG A 27 12.32 -3.42 -6.18
N VAL A 28 12.61 -2.90 -7.36
CA VAL A 28 11.79 -3.13 -8.55
C VAL A 28 12.29 -4.40 -9.22
N VAL A 29 11.40 -5.38 -9.35
CA VAL A 29 11.64 -6.63 -10.06
C VAL A 29 11.03 -6.47 -11.45
N GLY A 30 11.84 -6.58 -12.50
CA GLY A 30 11.40 -6.44 -13.89
C GLY A 30 10.66 -7.68 -14.42
N VAL A 31 9.99 -7.53 -15.56
CA VAL A 31 9.20 -8.60 -16.20
C VAL A 31 10.02 -9.86 -16.46
N ASP A 32 11.28 -9.70 -16.88
CA ASP A 32 12.19 -10.81 -17.14
C ASP A 32 12.51 -11.65 -15.89
N GLU A 33 12.44 -11.02 -14.71
CA GLU A 33 12.72 -11.65 -13.43
C GLU A 33 11.44 -12.23 -12.79
N HIS A 34 10.35 -11.45 -12.69
CA HIS A 34 9.14 -11.93 -12.02
C HIS A 34 8.30 -12.91 -12.86
N ARG A 35 8.40 -12.86 -14.20
CA ARG A 35 7.75 -13.79 -15.14
C ARG A 35 6.26 -14.03 -14.89
N ILE A 36 5.55 -13.00 -14.44
CA ILE A 36 4.11 -13.08 -14.18
C ILE A 36 3.43 -13.08 -15.54
N ASP A 37 2.59 -14.09 -15.79
CA ASP A 37 1.74 -14.13 -16.98
C ASP A 37 0.60 -13.10 -16.86
N PRO A 38 0.57 -12.05 -17.71
CA PRO A 38 -0.49 -11.05 -17.69
C PRO A 38 -1.89 -11.64 -17.97
N ALA A 39 -1.98 -12.79 -18.65
CA ALA A 39 -3.25 -13.44 -18.94
C ALA A 39 -3.96 -13.98 -17.69
N LEU A 40 -3.22 -14.21 -16.60
CA LEU A 40 -3.77 -14.64 -15.32
C LEU A 40 -4.32 -13.48 -14.48
N ILE A 41 -4.09 -12.23 -14.89
CA ILE A 41 -4.51 -11.04 -14.14
C ILE A 41 -5.96 -10.68 -14.52
N SER A 42 -6.79 -10.43 -13.51
CA SER A 42 -8.17 -9.99 -13.72
C SER A 42 -8.24 -8.65 -14.46
N ARG A 43 -8.99 -8.59 -15.55
CA ARG A 43 -9.26 -7.34 -16.30
C ARG A 43 -9.91 -6.27 -15.43
N ASN A 44 -10.75 -6.66 -14.47
CA ASN A 44 -11.38 -5.72 -13.53
C ASN A 44 -10.35 -5.13 -12.56
N ALA A 45 -9.43 -5.95 -12.04
CA ALA A 45 -8.35 -5.48 -11.18
C ALA A 45 -7.41 -4.51 -11.91
N VAL A 46 -7.09 -4.80 -13.17
CA VAL A 46 -6.32 -3.89 -14.05
C VAL A 46 -7.07 -2.57 -14.24
N LYS A 47 -8.38 -2.63 -14.53
CA LYS A 47 -9.20 -1.43 -14.73
C LYS A 47 -9.27 -0.54 -13.48
N VAL A 48 -9.50 -1.13 -12.30
CA VAL A 48 -9.54 -0.39 -11.03
C VAL A 48 -8.19 0.24 -10.72
N THR A 49 -7.11 -0.54 -10.81
CA THR A 49 -5.74 -0.05 -10.58
C THR A 49 -5.40 1.09 -11.55
N SER A 50 -5.71 0.92 -12.84
CA SER A 50 -5.45 1.93 -13.86
C SER A 50 -6.26 3.21 -13.63
N ALA A 51 -7.53 3.11 -13.24
CA ALA A 51 -8.36 4.28 -12.97
C ALA A 51 -7.82 5.10 -11.78
N LEU A 52 -7.39 4.43 -10.71
CA LEU A 52 -6.73 5.09 -9.57
C LEU A 52 -5.42 5.77 -9.99
N GLN A 53 -4.60 5.09 -10.79
CA GLN A 53 -3.33 5.64 -11.30
C GLN A 53 -3.55 6.84 -12.23
N GLN A 54 -4.53 6.78 -13.12
CA GLN A 54 -4.90 7.89 -14.00
C GLN A 54 -5.44 9.10 -13.22
N ALA A 55 -6.07 8.87 -12.07
CA ALA A 55 -6.49 9.92 -11.14
C ALA A 55 -5.34 10.48 -10.27
N GLY A 56 -4.10 10.02 -10.46
CA GLY A 56 -2.90 10.53 -9.79
C GLY A 56 -2.54 9.81 -8.49
N TYR A 57 -3.21 8.70 -8.16
CA TYR A 57 -2.92 7.92 -6.97
C TYR A 57 -1.91 6.79 -7.25
N GLN A 58 -1.17 6.40 -6.23
CA GLN A 58 -0.44 5.14 -6.24
C GLN A 58 -1.43 4.02 -6.01
N ALA A 59 -1.51 3.05 -6.93
CA ALA A 59 -2.34 1.87 -6.75
C ALA A 59 -1.65 0.63 -7.31
N PHE A 60 -1.76 -0.50 -6.60
CA PHE A 60 -1.10 -1.76 -6.93
C PHE A 60 -1.98 -2.96 -6.58
N ILE A 61 -1.89 -4.02 -7.38
CA ILE A 61 -2.38 -5.35 -6.99
C ILE A 61 -1.45 -5.90 -5.91
N VAL A 62 -2.00 -6.43 -4.82
CA VAL A 62 -1.23 -6.88 -3.65
C VAL A 62 -1.68 -8.25 -3.14
N GLY A 63 -1.00 -8.74 -2.11
CA GLY A 63 -1.47 -9.86 -1.30
C GLY A 63 -1.40 -11.22 -2.00
N GLY A 64 -2.42 -12.05 -1.77
CA GLY A 64 -2.46 -13.43 -2.24
C GLY A 64 -2.38 -13.55 -3.76
N ALA A 65 -2.96 -12.59 -4.50
CA ALA A 65 -2.89 -12.58 -5.96
C ALA A 65 -1.46 -12.52 -6.47
N VAL A 66 -0.61 -11.65 -5.89
CA VAL A 66 0.80 -11.53 -6.31
C VAL A 66 1.57 -12.81 -6.01
N ARG A 67 1.36 -13.41 -4.83
CA ARG A 67 1.96 -14.71 -4.48
C ARG A 67 1.57 -15.78 -5.50
N ASP A 68 0.28 -15.91 -5.81
CA ASP A 68 -0.23 -16.95 -6.69
C ASP A 68 0.29 -16.76 -8.12
N LEU A 69 0.30 -15.52 -8.62
CA LEU A 69 0.88 -15.17 -9.92
C LEU A 69 2.37 -15.54 -10.04
N LEU A 70 3.17 -15.29 -8.99
CA LEU A 70 4.59 -15.68 -8.95
C LEU A 70 4.79 -17.20 -8.93
N LEU A 71 3.79 -17.97 -8.46
CA LEU A 71 3.78 -19.42 -8.50
C LEU A 71 3.17 -19.99 -9.79
N GLY A 72 2.74 -19.14 -10.73
CA GLY A 72 2.03 -19.56 -11.94
C GLY A 72 0.63 -20.13 -11.67
N ILE A 73 0.06 -19.83 -10.50
CA ILE A 73 -1.28 -20.25 -10.09
C ILE A 73 -2.26 -19.13 -10.40
N LYS A 74 -3.42 -19.47 -10.98
CA LYS A 74 -4.50 -18.49 -11.21
C LYS A 74 -5.08 -17.99 -9.87
N PRO A 75 -5.02 -16.68 -9.56
CA PRO A 75 -5.59 -16.14 -8.33
C PRO A 75 -7.12 -16.29 -8.29
N LYS A 76 -7.67 -16.44 -7.08
CA LYS A 76 -9.12 -16.47 -6.85
C LYS A 76 -9.72 -15.08 -6.72
N ASP A 77 -9.04 -14.23 -5.96
CA ASP A 77 -9.44 -12.86 -5.66
C ASP A 77 -8.28 -11.90 -5.96
N PHE A 78 -8.61 -10.63 -6.19
CA PHE A 78 -7.62 -9.58 -6.46
C PHE A 78 -7.88 -8.38 -5.55
N ASP A 79 -6.90 -8.08 -4.69
CA ASP A 79 -6.91 -6.91 -3.82
C ASP A 79 -6.07 -5.78 -4.42
N VAL A 80 -6.55 -4.55 -4.29
CA VAL A 80 -5.84 -3.33 -4.71
C VAL A 80 -5.54 -2.48 -3.47
N ALA A 81 -4.26 -2.17 -3.26
CA ALA A 81 -3.84 -1.18 -2.28
C ALA A 81 -3.64 0.17 -2.98
N THR A 82 -4.04 1.27 -2.33
CA THR A 82 -3.89 2.63 -2.85
C THR A 82 -3.55 3.63 -1.76
N ASN A 83 -2.90 4.74 -2.13
CA ASN A 83 -2.71 5.89 -1.24
C ASN A 83 -3.91 6.86 -1.24
N ALA A 84 -4.95 6.61 -2.05
CA ALA A 84 -6.21 7.33 -1.97
C ALA A 84 -6.94 7.01 -0.65
N THR A 85 -7.55 8.02 -0.02
CA THR A 85 -8.42 7.79 1.15
C THR A 85 -9.73 7.12 0.73
N PRO A 86 -10.46 6.48 1.66
CA PRO A 86 -11.76 5.88 1.36
C PRO A 86 -12.74 6.84 0.67
N GLU A 87 -12.77 8.11 1.08
CA GLU A 87 -13.63 9.15 0.50
C GLU A 87 -13.21 9.49 -0.94
N GLN A 88 -11.91 9.55 -1.21
CA GLN A 88 -11.37 9.77 -2.56
C GLN A 88 -11.69 8.60 -3.49
N VAL A 89 -11.60 7.36 -2.99
CA VAL A 89 -12.00 6.15 -3.73
C VAL A 89 -13.49 6.20 -4.04
N GLN A 90 -14.34 6.50 -3.06
CA GLN A 90 -15.79 6.61 -3.28
C GLN A 90 -16.15 7.72 -4.28
N ALA A 91 -15.48 8.87 -4.21
CA ALA A 91 -15.70 9.97 -5.15
C ALA A 91 -15.29 9.60 -6.59
N LEU A 92 -14.19 8.84 -6.75
CA LEU A 92 -13.70 8.39 -8.05
C LEU A 92 -14.64 7.35 -8.68
N PHE A 93 -15.16 6.42 -7.89
CA PHE A 93 -16.01 5.33 -8.37
C PHE A 93 -17.47 5.54 -7.98
N ARG A 94 -18.16 6.45 -8.69
CA ARG A 94 -19.56 6.86 -8.47
C ARG A 94 -20.63 5.75 -8.48
N ARG A 95 -20.28 4.50 -8.82
CA ARG A 95 -21.18 3.33 -8.84
C ARG A 95 -20.40 2.07 -8.44
N SER A 96 -20.12 1.95 -7.15
CA SER A 96 -19.53 0.73 -6.56
C SER A 96 -20.48 0.16 -5.53
#